data_AF-A0A6N6ZF27-F1
#
_entry.id   AF-A0A6N6ZF27-F1
#
_cell.length_a   1.000
_cell.length_b   1.000
_cell.length_c   1.000
_cell.angle_alpha   90.00
_cell.angle_beta   90.00
_cell.angle_gamma   90.00
#
_symmetry.space_group_name_H-M   'P 1'
#
loop_
_entity.id
_entity.type
_entity.pdbx_description
1 polymer ?
#
loop_
_entity_poly.entity_id
_entity_poly.type
_entity_poly.pdbx_seq_one_letter_code
_entity_poly.pdbx_strand_id
1 'polypeptide(L)'
;MNIFEKNWPLYESLLLQCLSVEPGTAPAVIGELYKYHRRMPLDRTRIAESLQQLIEDHAPQQHGSEVVWALWGAICLDCMLDASTVERSLLAADPCVALCALHARAKGLVTGLVDVSAIEALMCEGELIEGQWLLAYEANVKGWLPNKGGKDFVTAHKYFGPMKAAGVSFYDETATLQVIVKPSVTHDYGEADDDFDLDYLLGDVSG
;
A
#
# COMPACT_ATOMS: atom_id res chain seq x y z
N MET A 1 2.47 -4.31 -22.81
CA MET A 1 1.61 -5.49 -22.94
C MET A 1 0.25 -5.10 -22.38
N ASN A 2 -0.82 -5.14 -23.18
CA ASN A 2 -2.16 -4.77 -22.75
C ASN A 2 -2.93 -6.06 -22.40
N ILE A 3 -3.58 -6.09 -21.23
CA ILE A 3 -4.45 -7.20 -20.83
C ILE A 3 -5.83 -6.99 -21.46
N PHE A 4 -6.38 -8.05 -22.08
CA PHE A 4 -7.74 -8.04 -22.58
C PHE A 4 -8.74 -8.13 -21.42
N GLU A 5 -9.86 -7.41 -21.50
CA GLU A 5 -10.90 -7.37 -20.44
C GLU A 5 -11.40 -8.76 -20.04
N LYS A 6 -11.56 -9.68 -21.01
CA LYS A 6 -11.96 -11.08 -20.76
C LYS A 6 -11.01 -11.85 -19.84
N ASN A 7 -9.74 -11.46 -19.79
CA ASN A 7 -8.71 -12.10 -18.97
C ASN A 7 -8.52 -11.40 -17.63
N TRP A 8 -9.20 -10.26 -17.40
CA TRP A 8 -9.00 -9.45 -16.21
C TRP A 8 -9.26 -10.20 -14.89
N PRO A 9 -10.38 -10.94 -14.73
CA PRO A 9 -10.63 -11.66 -13.47
C PRO A 9 -9.56 -12.71 -13.14
N LEU A 10 -9.01 -13.37 -14.16
CA LEU A 10 -7.91 -14.31 -14.01
C LEU A 10 -6.62 -13.58 -13.62
N TYR A 11 -6.30 -12.49 -14.30
CA TYR A 11 -5.11 -11.68 -14.02
C TYR A 11 -5.13 -11.11 -12.59
N GLU A 12 -6.24 -10.53 -12.16
CA GLU A 12 -6.44 -10.06 -10.79
C GLU A 12 -6.24 -11.20 -9.78
N SER A 13 -6.82 -12.37 -10.04
CA SER A 13 -6.66 -13.54 -9.15
C SER A 13 -5.21 -14.02 -9.06
N LEU A 14 -4.47 -14.02 -10.17
CA LEU A 14 -3.04 -14.36 -10.17
C LEU A 14 -2.20 -13.34 -9.40
N LEU A 15 -2.50 -12.04 -9.54
CA LEU A 15 -1.84 -10.98 -8.78
C LEU A 15 -2.05 -11.14 -7.27
N LEU A 16 -3.29 -11.42 -6.84
CA LEU A 16 -3.61 -11.67 -5.44
C LEU A 16 -2.92 -12.94 -4.92
N GLN A 17 -2.83 -13.99 -5.74
CA GLN A 17 -2.06 -15.19 -5.39
C GLN A 17 -0.57 -14.90 -5.20
N CYS A 18 0.04 -14.07 -6.05
CA CYS A 18 1.42 -13.63 -5.86
C CYS A 18 1.59 -12.90 -4.53
N LEU A 19 0.66 -12.00 -4.19
CA LEU A 19 0.68 -11.26 -2.93
C LEU A 19 0.61 -12.19 -1.71
N SER A 20 -0.24 -13.22 -1.75
CA SER A 20 -0.38 -14.18 -0.66
C SER A 20 0.83 -15.12 -0.50
N VAL A 21 1.48 -15.51 -1.59
CA VAL A 21 2.60 -16.47 -1.57
C VAL A 21 3.93 -15.77 -1.27
N GLU A 22 4.15 -14.60 -1.86
CA GLU A 22 5.39 -13.82 -1.73
C GLU A 22 5.05 -12.37 -1.36
N PRO A 23 5.01 -12.04 -0.06
CA PRO A 23 4.73 -10.70 0.46
C PRO A 23 5.59 -9.59 -0.16
N GLY A 24 6.85 -9.91 -0.51
CA GLY A 24 7.77 -8.98 -1.18
C GLY A 24 7.29 -8.51 -2.56
N THR A 25 6.27 -9.15 -3.15
CA THR A 25 5.65 -8.72 -4.41
C THR A 25 4.62 -7.61 -4.25
N ALA A 26 4.26 -7.22 -3.01
CA ALA A 26 3.26 -6.19 -2.74
C ALA A 26 3.44 -4.89 -3.56
N PRO A 27 4.65 -4.31 -3.69
CA PRO A 27 4.85 -3.10 -4.50
C PRO A 27 4.48 -3.30 -5.97
N ALA A 28 4.84 -4.45 -6.53
CA ALA A 28 4.58 -4.77 -7.94
C ALA A 28 3.10 -5.09 -8.19
N VAL A 29 2.48 -5.88 -7.30
CA VAL A 29 1.07 -6.26 -7.38
C VAL A 29 0.18 -5.02 -7.27
N ILE A 30 0.37 -4.20 -6.24
CA ILE A 30 -0.39 -2.96 -6.04
C ILE A 30 -0.12 -2.00 -7.21
N GLY A 31 1.12 -1.95 -7.71
CA GLY A 31 1.52 -1.24 -8.92
C GLY A 31 0.65 -1.56 -10.14
N GLU A 32 0.50 -2.85 -10.46
CA GLU A 32 -0.30 -3.29 -11.59
C GLU A 32 -1.81 -3.09 -11.36
N LEU A 33 -2.32 -3.36 -10.15
CA LEU A 33 -3.73 -3.08 -9.81
C LEU A 33 -4.05 -1.59 -10.00
N TYR A 34 -3.18 -0.70 -9.51
CA TYR A 34 -3.37 0.74 -9.64
C TYR A 34 -3.30 1.19 -11.11
N LYS A 35 -2.36 0.67 -11.88
CA LYS A 35 -2.25 0.96 -13.32
C LYS A 35 -3.53 0.66 -14.09
N TYR A 36 -4.24 -0.42 -13.74
CA TYR A 36 -5.46 -0.82 -14.44
C TYR A 36 -6.76 -0.35 -13.78
N HIS A 37 -6.72 0.19 -12.55
CA HIS A 37 -7.92 0.54 -11.77
C HIS A 37 -8.89 1.49 -12.49
N ARG A 38 -8.39 2.31 -13.43
CA ARG A 38 -9.22 3.28 -14.20
C ARG A 38 -9.91 2.65 -15.41
N ARG A 39 -9.43 1.50 -15.87
CA ARG A 39 -9.87 0.85 -17.11
C ARG A 39 -10.58 -0.47 -16.87
N MET A 40 -10.24 -1.14 -15.78
CA MET A 40 -10.75 -2.46 -15.43
C MET A 40 -11.49 -2.41 -14.08
N PRO A 41 -12.56 -3.20 -13.91
CA PRO A 41 -13.29 -3.26 -12.64
C PRO A 41 -12.45 -3.99 -11.59
N LEU A 42 -12.21 -3.34 -10.45
CA LEU A 42 -11.52 -3.98 -9.32
C LEU A 42 -12.52 -4.65 -8.37
N ASP A 43 -12.25 -5.90 -7.99
CA ASP A 43 -12.90 -6.52 -6.84
C ASP A 43 -12.27 -6.03 -5.54
N ARG A 44 -12.73 -4.85 -5.09
CA ARG A 44 -12.20 -4.19 -3.88
C ARG A 44 -12.38 -5.02 -2.62
N THR A 45 -13.39 -5.88 -2.58
CA THR A 45 -13.62 -6.78 -1.43
C THR A 45 -12.51 -7.82 -1.36
N ARG A 46 -12.23 -8.52 -2.46
CA ARG A 46 -11.14 -9.52 -2.50
C ARG A 46 -9.76 -8.89 -2.30
N ILE A 47 -9.55 -7.70 -2.86
CA ILE A 47 -8.31 -6.95 -2.65
C ILE A 47 -8.18 -6.58 -1.17
N ALA A 48 -9.22 -6.03 -0.54
CA ALA A 48 -9.22 -5.70 0.88
C ALA A 48 -8.93 -6.94 1.74
N GLU A 49 -9.59 -8.07 1.50
CA GLU A 49 -9.32 -9.33 2.20
C GLU A 49 -7.85 -9.75 2.09
N SER A 50 -7.26 -9.66 0.90
CA SER A 50 -5.85 -10.01 0.68
C SER A 50 -4.88 -9.05 1.38
N LEU A 51 -5.17 -7.75 1.37
CA LEU A 51 -4.37 -6.74 2.07
C LEU A 51 -4.49 -6.88 3.59
N GLN A 52 -5.70 -7.18 4.09
CA GLN A 52 -5.93 -7.44 5.51
C GLN A 52 -5.15 -8.66 5.98
N GLN A 53 -5.20 -9.76 5.23
CA GLN A 53 -4.42 -10.95 5.53
C GLN A 53 -2.92 -10.64 5.57
N LEU A 54 -2.41 -9.86 4.60
CA LEU A 54 -1.02 -9.43 4.58
C LEU A 54 -0.64 -8.68 5.88
N ILE A 55 -1.48 -7.74 6.33
CA ILE A 55 -1.27 -7.01 7.59
C ILE A 55 -1.30 -7.96 8.79
N GLU A 56 -2.28 -8.85 8.86
CA GLU A 56 -2.46 -9.75 9.99
C GLU A 56 -1.31 -10.74 10.16
N ASP A 57 -0.75 -11.22 9.06
CA ASP A 57 0.38 -12.14 9.06
C ASP A 57 1.70 -11.43 9.40
N HIS A 58 1.88 -10.19 8.95
CA HIS A 58 3.18 -9.50 8.96
C HIS A 58 3.36 -8.48 10.09
N ALA A 59 2.28 -7.87 10.58
CA ALA A 59 2.36 -6.91 11.68
C ALA A 59 2.96 -7.51 12.97
N PRO A 60 2.60 -8.74 13.40
CA PRO A 60 3.20 -9.36 14.60
C PRO A 60 4.70 -9.66 14.44
N GLN A 61 5.18 -9.81 13.22
CA GLN A 61 6.57 -10.13 12.89
C GLN A 61 7.46 -8.88 12.74
N GLN A 62 6.90 -7.68 12.94
CA GLN A 62 7.58 -6.39 12.71
C GLN A 62 8.10 -6.23 11.26
N HIS A 63 7.43 -6.86 10.31
CA HIS A 63 7.68 -6.71 8.88
C HIS A 63 7.01 -5.41 8.38
N GLY A 64 7.55 -4.27 8.79
CA GLY A 64 6.95 -2.95 8.57
C GLY A 64 6.74 -2.59 7.10
N SER A 65 7.62 -3.04 6.19
CA SER A 65 7.50 -2.81 4.75
C SER A 65 6.21 -3.36 4.16
N GLU A 66 5.89 -4.62 4.46
CA GLU A 66 4.72 -5.34 3.93
C GLU A 66 3.44 -4.68 4.45
N VAL A 67 3.41 -4.33 5.74
CA VAL A 67 2.28 -3.65 6.37
C VAL A 67 2.07 -2.25 5.78
N VAL A 68 3.15 -1.48 5.56
CA VAL A 68 3.07 -0.17 4.89
C VAL A 68 2.50 -0.32 3.49
N TRP A 69 3.00 -1.27 2.69
CA TRP A 69 2.48 -1.50 1.35
C TRP A 69 1.02 -1.93 1.36
N ALA A 70 0.60 -2.76 2.32
CA ALA A 70 -0.81 -3.16 2.42
C ALA A 70 -1.73 -1.96 2.74
N LEU A 71 -1.38 -1.16 3.76
CA LEU A 71 -2.14 0.04 4.14
C LEU A 71 -2.17 1.08 3.01
N TRP A 72 -1.02 1.33 2.39
CA TRP A 72 -0.91 2.29 1.30
C TRP A 72 -1.61 1.81 0.03
N GLY A 73 -1.59 0.51 -0.26
CA GLY A 73 -2.36 -0.12 -1.32
C GLY A 73 -3.86 0.09 -1.14
N ALA A 74 -4.36 -0.08 0.09
CA ALA A 74 -5.75 0.20 0.42
C ALA A 74 -6.11 1.68 0.19
N ILE A 75 -5.22 2.61 0.58
CA ILE A 75 -5.38 4.04 0.33
C ILE A 75 -5.41 4.37 -1.18
N CYS A 76 -4.55 3.74 -1.97
CA CYS A 76 -4.46 4.00 -3.41
C CYS A 76 -5.63 3.42 -4.20
N LEU A 77 -6.16 2.27 -3.78
CA LEU A 77 -7.21 1.52 -4.48
C LEU A 77 -8.62 1.81 -3.91
N ASP A 78 -8.70 2.63 -2.86
CA ASP A 78 -9.95 3.00 -2.17
C ASP A 78 -10.64 1.77 -1.56
N CYS A 79 -9.86 0.92 -0.89
CA CYS A 79 -10.34 -0.30 -0.23
C CYS A 79 -10.65 -0.04 1.24
N MET A 80 -11.81 -0.50 1.69
CA MET A 80 -12.21 -0.44 3.11
C MET A 80 -11.49 -1.52 3.90
N LEU A 81 -10.89 -1.15 5.03
CA LEU A 81 -10.22 -2.06 5.97
C LEU A 81 -11.01 -2.17 7.27
N ASP A 82 -10.93 -3.31 7.95
CA ASP A 82 -11.53 -3.51 9.26
C ASP A 82 -10.71 -2.82 10.36
N ALA A 83 -11.42 -2.20 11.32
CA ALA A 83 -10.77 -1.51 12.43
C ALA A 83 -9.79 -2.42 13.20
N SER A 84 -10.14 -3.69 13.42
CA SER A 84 -9.27 -4.66 14.11
C SER A 84 -7.94 -4.90 13.38
N THR A 85 -7.95 -4.89 12.05
CA THR A 85 -6.74 -5.08 11.24
C THR A 85 -5.87 -3.84 11.30
N VAL A 86 -6.47 -2.65 11.25
CA VAL A 86 -5.76 -1.37 11.42
C VAL A 86 -5.15 -1.28 12.82
N GLU A 87 -5.87 -1.62 13.87
CA GLU A 87 -5.35 -1.67 15.24
C GLU A 87 -4.16 -2.62 15.37
N ARG A 88 -4.24 -3.81 14.75
CA ARG A 88 -3.13 -4.76 14.74
C ARG A 88 -1.89 -4.20 14.04
N SER A 89 -2.05 -3.41 12.98
CA SER A 89 -0.93 -2.74 12.32
C SER A 89 -0.21 -1.75 13.26
N LEU A 90 -0.95 -1.08 14.16
CA LEU A 90 -0.38 -0.13 15.12
C LEU A 90 0.51 -0.81 16.19
N LEU A 91 0.40 -2.13 16.38
CA LEU A 91 1.26 -2.89 17.30
C LEU A 91 2.69 -3.07 16.78
N ALA A 92 2.96 -2.84 15.49
CA ALA A 92 4.28 -3.01 14.89
C ALA A 92 5.32 -2.00 15.40
N ALA A 93 4.90 -0.94 16.11
CA ALA A 93 5.75 0.15 16.62
C ALA A 93 6.64 0.81 15.55
N ASP A 94 6.20 0.79 14.29
CA ASP A 94 6.87 1.44 13.17
C ASP A 94 6.14 2.77 12.84
N PRO A 95 6.86 3.93 12.83
CA PRO A 95 6.23 5.22 12.56
C PRO A 95 5.64 5.31 11.15
N CYS A 96 6.22 4.65 10.14
CA CYS A 96 5.67 4.62 8.78
C CYS A 96 4.35 3.85 8.71
N VAL A 97 4.27 2.71 9.41
CA VAL A 97 3.02 1.94 9.55
C VAL A 97 1.95 2.77 10.23
N ALA A 98 2.30 3.39 11.36
CA ALA A 98 1.36 4.23 12.12
C ALA A 98 0.84 5.41 11.30
N LEU A 99 1.69 6.08 10.53
CA LEU A 99 1.28 7.18 9.66
C LEU A 99 0.36 6.71 8.52
N CYS A 100 0.64 5.56 7.90
CA CYS A 100 -0.27 5.01 6.87
C CYS A 100 -1.62 4.60 7.46
N ALA A 101 -1.63 4.00 8.66
CA ALA A 101 -2.87 3.64 9.35
C ALA A 101 -3.70 4.89 9.71
N LEU A 102 -3.05 5.95 10.21
CA LEU A 102 -3.70 7.23 10.47
C LEU A 102 -4.23 7.89 9.19
N HIS A 103 -3.49 7.82 8.09
CA HIS A 103 -3.96 8.34 6.79
C HIS A 103 -5.19 7.56 6.29
N ALA A 104 -5.18 6.22 6.36
CA ALA A 104 -6.34 5.41 5.99
C ALA A 104 -7.58 5.77 6.83
N ARG A 105 -7.39 5.95 8.15
CA ARG A 105 -8.45 6.43 9.06
C ARG A 105 -8.94 7.83 8.69
N ALA A 106 -8.03 8.77 8.42
CA ALA A 106 -8.36 10.16 8.06
C ALA A 106 -9.14 10.24 6.73
N LYS A 107 -8.88 9.33 5.79
CA LYS A 107 -9.65 9.18 4.54
C LYS A 107 -11.00 8.47 4.72
N GLY A 108 -11.30 7.92 5.89
CA GLY A 108 -12.53 7.17 6.14
C GLY A 108 -12.54 5.77 5.52
N LEU A 109 -11.36 5.20 5.23
CA LEU A 109 -11.19 3.86 4.65
C LEU A 109 -11.18 2.74 5.70
N VAL A 110 -11.77 3.00 6.87
CA VAL A 110 -11.78 2.05 7.98
C VAL A 110 -13.20 1.83 8.47
N THR A 111 -13.60 0.55 8.51
CA THR A 111 -14.89 0.11 8.99
C THR A 111 -14.82 -0.12 10.50
N GLY A 112 -15.50 0.72 11.26
CA GLY A 112 -15.54 0.67 12.72
C GLY A 112 -14.72 1.76 13.39
N LEU A 113 -14.59 1.66 14.71
CA LEU A 113 -13.81 2.60 15.53
C LEU A 113 -12.45 1.99 15.82
N VAL A 114 -11.39 2.71 15.46
CA VAL A 114 -9.99 2.34 15.75
C VAL A 114 -9.58 2.95 17.08
N ASP A 115 -9.16 2.11 18.02
CA ASP A 115 -8.47 2.57 19.22
C ASP A 115 -7.05 3.05 18.88
N VAL A 116 -6.82 4.34 19.05
CA VAL A 116 -5.51 4.98 18.84
C VAL A 116 -4.82 5.35 20.16
N SER A 117 -5.35 4.92 21.31
CA SER A 117 -4.83 5.30 22.63
C SER A 117 -3.34 4.99 22.81
N ALA A 118 -2.87 3.87 22.22
CA ALA A 118 -1.48 3.44 22.29
C ALA A 118 -0.52 4.46 21.63
N ILE A 119 -0.90 5.00 20.47
CA ILE A 119 -0.08 5.98 19.74
C ILE A 119 -0.33 7.42 20.21
N GLU A 120 -1.51 7.71 20.79
CA GLU A 120 -1.77 8.98 21.47
C GLU A 120 -0.83 9.19 22.67
N ALA A 121 -0.46 8.13 23.36
CA ALA A 121 0.49 8.19 24.47
C ALA A 121 1.88 8.73 24.06
N LEU A 122 2.23 8.57 22.77
CA LEU A 122 3.47 9.03 22.15
C LEU A 122 3.44 10.53 21.75
N MET A 123 2.28 11.19 21.82
CA MET A 123 2.12 12.60 21.45
C MET A 123 2.66 13.56 22.53
N CYS A 124 3.95 13.48 22.81
CA CYS A 124 4.64 14.28 23.82
C CYS A 124 6.05 14.69 23.37
N GLU A 125 6.62 15.69 24.05
CA GLU A 125 7.92 16.28 23.68
C GLU A 125 9.08 15.28 23.68
N GLY A 126 9.08 14.30 24.59
CA GLY A 126 10.16 13.31 24.68
C GLY A 126 10.32 12.49 23.40
N GLU A 127 9.21 12.13 22.75
CA GLU A 127 9.24 11.30 21.54
C GLU A 127 9.85 12.02 20.33
N LEU A 128 9.95 13.35 20.33
CA LEU A 128 10.61 14.11 19.26
C LEU A 128 12.12 13.83 19.16
N ILE A 129 12.72 13.24 20.19
CA ILE A 129 14.14 12.92 20.25
C ILE A 129 14.37 11.40 20.18
N GLU A 130 13.29 10.61 20.27
CA GLU A 130 13.30 9.15 20.30
C GLU A 130 12.91 8.55 18.93
N GLY A 131 12.74 7.23 18.90
CA GLY A 131 12.44 6.47 17.66
C GLY A 131 11.12 6.83 16.99
N GLN A 132 10.14 7.39 17.71
CA GLN A 132 8.82 7.75 17.16
C GLN A 132 8.69 9.23 16.78
N TRP A 133 9.81 9.96 16.66
CA TRP A 133 9.81 11.39 16.35
C TRP A 133 9.00 11.72 15.10
N LEU A 134 9.07 10.87 14.06
CA LEU A 134 8.38 11.06 12.79
C LEU A 134 6.86 11.02 12.98
N LEU A 135 6.37 10.03 13.74
CA LEU A 135 4.96 9.89 14.08
C LEU A 135 4.49 11.07 14.94
N ALA A 136 5.24 11.41 16.00
CA ALA A 136 4.91 12.52 16.91
C ALA A 136 4.86 13.87 16.19
N TYR A 137 5.79 14.12 15.26
CA TYR A 137 5.82 15.33 14.45
C TYR A 137 4.67 15.38 13.44
N GLU A 138 4.53 14.38 12.57
CA GLU A 138 3.55 14.40 11.48
C GLU A 138 2.10 14.34 12.00
N ALA A 139 1.82 13.52 13.00
CA ALA A 139 0.47 13.45 13.57
C ALA A 139 0.04 14.77 14.22
N ASN A 140 0.98 15.52 14.80
CA ASN A 140 0.75 16.87 15.31
C ASN A 140 0.59 17.91 14.19
N VAL A 141 1.45 17.88 13.17
CA VAL A 141 1.40 18.82 12.03
C VAL A 141 0.09 18.68 11.28
N LYS A 142 -0.38 17.46 11.05
CA LYS A 142 -1.63 17.16 10.34
C LYS A 142 -2.88 17.18 11.24
N GLY A 143 -2.69 17.27 12.56
CA GLY A 143 -3.79 17.24 13.53
C GLY A 143 -4.53 15.89 13.58
N TRP A 144 -3.84 14.79 13.26
CA TRP A 144 -4.42 13.44 13.29
C TRP A 144 -4.59 12.88 14.70
N LEU A 145 -3.75 13.32 15.65
CA LEU A 145 -3.80 12.92 17.05
C LEU A 145 -3.76 14.13 17.98
N PRO A 146 -4.43 14.04 19.16
CA PRO A 146 -4.38 15.10 20.16
C PRO A 146 -3.02 15.20 20.85
N ASN A 147 -2.63 16.41 21.23
CA ASN A 147 -1.42 16.63 22.02
C ASN A 147 -1.63 16.22 23.49
N LYS A 148 -0.69 15.47 24.06
CA LYS A 148 -0.72 15.10 25.47
C LYS A 148 -0.60 16.36 26.34
N GLY A 149 -1.59 16.59 27.20
CA GLY A 149 -1.65 17.79 28.05
C GLY A 149 -2.09 19.07 27.35
N GLY A 150 -2.59 18.98 26.11
CA GLY A 150 -3.26 20.08 25.40
C GLY A 150 -2.36 21.21 24.90
N LYS A 151 -1.05 21.14 25.13
CA LYS A 151 -0.06 22.09 24.61
C LYS A 151 0.61 21.50 23.38
N ASP A 152 0.75 22.31 22.35
CA ASP A 152 1.47 21.93 21.13
C ASP A 152 2.97 21.84 21.40
N PHE A 153 3.43 20.63 21.72
CA PHE A 153 4.82 20.35 22.05
C PHE A 153 5.76 20.52 20.85
N VAL A 154 5.27 20.31 19.62
CA VAL A 154 6.06 20.50 18.40
C VAL A 154 6.35 21.98 18.18
N THR A 155 5.33 22.84 18.28
CA THR A 155 5.51 24.30 18.13
C THR A 155 6.41 24.89 19.21
N ALA A 156 6.35 24.36 20.44
CA ALA A 156 7.19 24.82 21.55
C ALA A 156 8.65 24.33 21.45
N HIS A 157 8.91 23.26 20.70
CA HIS A 157 10.23 22.64 20.65
C HIS A 157 11.23 23.48 19.85
N LYS A 158 12.45 23.63 20.39
CA LYS A 158 13.51 24.50 19.85
C LYS A 158 13.85 24.23 18.38
N TYR A 159 13.86 22.96 17.97
CA TYR A 159 14.27 22.56 16.62
C TYR A 159 13.09 22.25 15.68
N PHE A 160 12.01 21.67 16.21
CA PHE A 160 10.86 21.24 15.40
C PHE A 160 9.82 22.37 15.21
N GLY A 161 9.76 23.33 16.14
CA GLY A 161 8.89 24.50 16.02
C GLY A 161 9.18 25.32 14.75
N PRO A 162 10.46 25.69 14.48
CA PRO A 162 10.82 26.36 13.23
C PRO A 162 10.49 25.55 11.97
N MET A 163 10.65 24.22 12.01
CA MET A 163 10.30 23.35 10.87
C MET A 163 8.79 23.35 10.60
N LYS A 164 7.98 23.21 11.66
CA LYS A 164 6.51 23.29 11.57
C LYS A 164 6.06 24.66 11.06
N ALA A 165 6.66 25.74 11.55
CA ALA A 165 6.37 27.10 11.08
C ALA A 165 6.74 27.33 9.60
N ALA A 166 7.77 26.64 9.12
CA ALA A 166 8.17 26.64 7.71
C ALA A 166 7.30 25.74 6.81
N GLY A 167 6.34 24.99 7.38
CA GLY A 167 5.47 24.08 6.64
C GLY A 167 6.17 22.80 6.17
N VAL A 168 7.24 22.37 6.86
CA VAL A 168 7.91 21.10 6.57
C VAL A 168 6.97 19.93 6.89
N SER A 169 6.83 19.00 5.96
CA SER A 169 6.18 17.71 6.17
C SER A 169 6.97 16.62 5.44
N PHE A 170 7.04 15.46 6.08
CA PHE A 170 7.71 14.25 5.63
C PHE A 170 6.72 13.23 5.06
N TYR A 171 5.41 13.45 5.23
CA TYR A 171 4.37 12.56 4.75
C TYR A 171 3.46 13.26 3.75
N ASP A 172 3.51 12.81 2.50
CA ASP A 172 2.67 13.33 1.42
C ASP A 172 1.39 12.49 1.27
N GLU A 173 0.26 13.06 1.67
CA GLU A 173 -1.08 12.44 1.52
C GLU A 173 -1.54 12.37 0.05
N THR A 174 -0.92 13.17 -0.81
CA THR A 174 -1.21 13.23 -2.25
C THR A 174 -0.32 12.31 -3.06
N ALA A 175 0.61 11.59 -2.42
CA ALA A 175 1.50 10.65 -3.08
C ALA A 175 0.69 9.54 -3.78
N THR A 176 0.98 9.34 -5.06
CA THR A 176 0.39 8.28 -5.90
C THR A 176 1.46 7.43 -6.55
N LEU A 177 1.11 6.22 -6.97
CA LEU A 177 2.00 5.39 -7.79
C LEU A 177 2.38 6.08 -9.11
N GLN A 178 3.69 6.20 -9.35
CA GLN A 178 4.23 6.60 -10.64
C GLN A 178 4.14 5.41 -11.61
N VAL A 179 3.05 5.32 -12.36
CA VAL A 179 2.85 4.24 -13.33
C VAL A 179 3.56 4.56 -14.63
N ILE A 180 4.64 3.83 -14.93
CA ILE A 180 5.32 3.90 -16.23
C ILE A 180 4.59 2.99 -17.22
N VAL A 181 3.72 3.56 -18.05
CA VAL A 181 3.14 2.84 -19.18
C VAL A 181 4.19 2.78 -20.29
N LYS A 182 4.89 1.64 -20.44
CA LYS A 182 5.72 1.44 -21.63
C LYS A 182 4.83 1.53 -22.87
N PRO A 183 5.15 2.39 -23.85
CA PRO A 183 4.37 2.48 -25.08
C PRO A 183 4.29 1.09 -25.72
N SER A 184 3.11 0.71 -26.19
CA SER A 184 2.94 -0.53 -26.93
C SER A 184 3.80 -0.46 -28.18
N VAL A 185 4.83 -1.30 -28.25
CA VAL A 185 5.44 -1.64 -29.53
C VAL A 185 4.34 -2.35 -30.31
N THR A 186 3.79 -1.69 -31.32
CA THR A 186 3.03 -2.38 -32.37
C THR A 186 4.01 -3.34 -33.03
N HIS A 187 4.04 -4.58 -32.55
CA HIS A 187 4.53 -5.67 -33.38
C HIS A 187 3.46 -5.85 -34.44
N ASP A 188 3.75 -5.30 -35.61
CA ASP A 188 3.15 -5.75 -36.84
C ASP A 188 3.53 -7.23 -36.95
N TYR A 189 2.59 -8.12 -36.63
CA TYR A 189 2.70 -9.49 -37.07
C TYR A 189 2.50 -9.41 -38.58
N GLY A 190 3.60 -9.11 -39.29
CA GLY A 190 3.66 -9.26 -40.73
C GLY A 190 3.09 -10.62 -41.09
N GLU A 191 2.30 -10.61 -42.16
CA GLU A 191 1.62 -11.77 -42.73
C GLU A 191 2.43 -13.06 -42.56
N ALA A 192 1.76 -14.10 -42.08
CA ALA A 192 2.32 -15.41 -41.90
C ALA A 192 3.07 -15.87 -43.16
N ASP A 193 4.40 -15.98 -43.07
CA ASP A 193 5.09 -16.97 -43.87
C ASP A 193 4.87 -18.31 -43.18
N ASP A 194 3.87 -19.01 -43.67
CA ASP A 194 3.59 -20.42 -43.42
C ASP A 194 4.85 -21.25 -43.77
N ASP A 195 5.75 -21.43 -42.80
CA ASP A 195 6.84 -22.41 -42.88
C ASP A 195 6.93 -23.20 -41.56
N PHE A 196 5.76 -23.52 -40.99
CA PHE A 196 5.63 -24.46 -39.88
C PHE A 196 5.60 -25.88 -40.44
N ASP A 197 6.79 -26.45 -40.63
CA ASP A 197 6.97 -27.79 -41.21
C ASP A 197 6.52 -28.89 -40.23
N LEU A 198 5.23 -29.23 -40.30
CA LEU A 198 4.54 -30.18 -39.42
C LEU A 198 4.98 -31.64 -39.66
N ASP A 199 5.66 -31.91 -40.78
CA ASP A 199 6.16 -33.25 -41.15
C ASP A 199 7.34 -33.71 -40.29
N TYR A 200 8.07 -32.79 -39.63
CA TYR A 200 9.17 -33.15 -38.73
C TYR A 200 8.69 -33.78 -37.40
N LEU A 201 7.44 -33.55 -37.00
CA LEU A 201 6.90 -33.99 -35.71
C LEU A 201 6.16 -35.33 -35.76
N LEU A 202 5.87 -35.86 -36.95
CA LEU A 202 5.12 -37.13 -37.12
C LEU A 202 5.95 -38.27 -37.72
N GLY A 203 7.22 -38.03 -38.04
CA GLY A 203 8.13 -39.04 -38.58
C GLY A 203 8.87 -39.86 -37.51
N ASP A 204 8.16 -40.57 -36.64
CA ASP A 204 8.61 -41.83 -36.04
C ASP A 204 7.55 -42.42 -35.10
N VAL A 205 6.46 -42.92 -35.69
CA VAL A 205 5.66 -43.99 -35.05
C VAL A 205 5.28 -45.01 -36.12
N SER A 206 6.23 -45.85 -36.51
CA SER A 206 5.99 -47.10 -37.25
C SER A 206 7.25 -47.99 -37.19
N GLY A 207 7.28 -48.90 -36.23
CA GLY A 207 8.33 -49.91 -36.06
C GLY A 207 8.12 -50.74 -34.81
#